data_AF-A0A350I7G4-F1
#
_entry.id   AF-A0A350I7G4-F1
#
_cell.length_a   1.000
_cell.length_b   1.000
_cell.length_c   1.000
_cell.angle_alpha   90.00
_cell.angle_beta   90.00
_cell.angle_gamma   90.00
#
_symmetry.space_group_name_H-M   'P 1'
#
loop_
_entity.id
_entity.type
_entity.pdbx_description
1 polymer ?
#
loop_
_entity_poly.entity_id
_entity_poly.type
_entity_poly.pdbx_seq_one_letter_code
_entity_poly.pdbx_strand_id
1 'polypeptide(L)'
;MAANFYIKQNDTAPSIEAVLTDSTGRAKSLVLASQINFNMSTEEGSSLISLGTASIINATKGIVSYPWQTGDTSNTGIHNAEFQVTYTNGQIETFPNSGYIKVIIREELG
;
A
#
# COMPACT_ATOMS: atom_id res chain seq x y z
N MET A 1 -2.09 2.87 -14.16
CA MET A 1 -2.30 1.41 -14.25
C MET A 1 -2.37 0.91 -12.81
N ALA A 2 -3.50 0.33 -12.38
CA ALA A 2 -3.62 -0.23 -11.04
C ALA A 2 -2.68 -1.44 -10.92
N ALA A 3 -1.85 -1.49 -9.88
CA ALA A 3 -0.93 -2.59 -9.65
C ALA A 3 -1.64 -3.74 -8.93
N ASN A 4 -1.40 -4.97 -9.37
CA ASN A 4 -1.85 -6.18 -8.69
C ASN A 4 -0.69 -6.75 -7.88
N PHE A 5 -0.89 -7.03 -6.60
CA PHE A 5 0.04 -7.71 -5.73
C PHE A 5 -0.54 -9.06 -5.31
N TYR A 6 0.27 -10.11 -5.33
CA TYR A 6 -0.16 -11.48 -5.00
C TYR A 6 0.64 -11.99 -3.81
N ILE A 7 -0.06 -12.56 -2.84
CA ILE A 7 0.54 -13.15 -1.63
C ILE A 7 -0.32 -14.33 -1.16
N LYS A 8 0.30 -15.29 -0.45
CA LYS A 8 -0.46 -16.36 0.20
C LYS A 8 -1.01 -15.88 1.54
N GLN A 9 -2.06 -16.54 1.98
CA GLN A 9 -2.64 -16.31 3.29
C GLN A 9 -1.57 -16.51 4.37
N ASN A 10 -1.56 -15.65 5.39
CA ASN A 10 -0.62 -15.68 6.51
C ASN A 10 0.87 -15.44 6.17
N ASP A 11 1.24 -15.26 4.90
CA ASP A 11 2.59 -14.86 4.52
C ASP A 11 2.89 -13.42 4.95
N THR A 12 4.15 -13.18 5.33
CA THR A 12 4.70 -11.83 5.61
C THR A 12 5.71 -11.37 4.56
N ALA A 13 5.97 -12.19 3.54
CA ALA A 13 6.91 -11.92 2.47
C ALA A 13 6.35 -12.35 1.10
N PRO A 14 6.71 -11.65 0.00
CA PRO A 14 7.51 -10.43 -0.03
C PRO A 14 6.72 -9.22 0.52
N SER A 15 7.42 -8.17 0.92
CA SER A 15 6.77 -6.88 1.21
C SER A 15 6.11 -6.34 -0.06
N ILE A 16 5.03 -5.58 0.09
CA ILE A 16 4.46 -4.87 -1.05
C ILE A 16 5.26 -3.61 -1.30
N GLU A 17 5.73 -3.43 -2.54
CA GLU A 17 6.41 -2.21 -2.99
C GLU A 17 5.58 -1.51 -4.07
N ALA A 18 5.55 -0.19 -4.03
CA ALA A 18 4.83 0.62 -5.00
C ALA A 18 5.62 1.87 -5.39
N VAL A 19 5.43 2.31 -6.64
CA VAL A 19 5.86 3.62 -7.12
C VAL A 19 4.65 4.55 -7.04
N LEU A 20 4.72 5.56 -6.18
CA LEU A 20 3.66 6.56 -6.07
C LEU A 20 3.73 7.49 -7.27
N THR A 21 2.61 7.62 -7.98
CA THR A 21 2.54 8.40 -9.22
C THR A 21 1.42 9.44 -9.15
N ASP A 22 1.61 10.56 -9.86
CA ASP A 22 0.57 11.56 -10.05
C ASP A 22 -0.51 11.07 -11.05
N SER A 23 -1.54 11.89 -11.28
CA SER A 23 -2.62 11.58 -12.22
C SER A 23 -2.16 11.40 -13.67
N THR A 24 -0.93 11.81 -14.00
CA THR A 24 -0.31 11.64 -15.33
C THR A 24 0.60 10.41 -15.40
N GLY A 25 0.72 9.65 -14.31
CA GLY A 25 1.58 8.47 -14.22
C GLY A 25 3.05 8.79 -13.97
N ARG A 26 3.41 10.04 -13.64
CA ARG A 26 4.78 10.41 -13.29
C ARG A 26 5.05 10.14 -11.82
N ALA A 27 6.24 9.63 -11.51
CA ALA A 27 6.65 9.37 -10.13
C ALA A 27 6.58 10.65 -9.29
N LYS A 28 5.92 10.56 -8.13
CA LYS A 28 5.81 11.64 -7.16
C LYS A 28 7.03 11.62 -6.25
N SER A 29 7.73 12.74 -6.15
CA SER A 29 8.80 12.86 -5.15
C SER A 29 8.21 12.97 -3.74
N LEU A 30 8.80 12.21 -2.81
CA LEU A 30 8.42 12.12 -1.40
C LEU A 30 9.46 12.78 -0.48
N VAL A 31 10.30 13.69 -1.02
CA VAL A 31 11.33 14.39 -0.21
C VAL A 31 10.75 15.24 0.93
N LEU A 32 9.48 15.66 0.80
CA LEU A 32 8.75 16.38 1.84
C LEU A 32 7.79 15.49 2.64
N ALA A 33 7.85 14.17 2.49
CA ALA A 33 7.04 13.24 3.27
C ALA A 33 7.59 13.14 4.71
N SER A 34 6.73 13.32 5.70
CA SER A 34 7.05 13.15 7.12
C SER A 34 6.64 11.78 7.64
N GLN A 35 5.58 11.20 7.09
CA GLN A 35 5.08 9.88 7.46
C GLN A 35 4.46 9.20 6.24
N ILE A 36 4.53 7.88 6.21
CA ILE A 36 3.79 7.07 5.25
C ILE A 36 3.09 5.91 5.93
N ASN A 37 1.82 5.74 5.58
CA ASN A 37 0.97 4.69 6.10
C ASN A 37 0.38 3.86 4.96
N PHE A 38 0.07 2.61 5.26
CA PHE A 38 -0.62 1.68 4.39
C PHE A 38 -2.01 1.40 4.95
N ASN A 39 -3.01 1.47 4.07
CA ASN A 39 -4.38 1.08 4.39
C ASN A 39 -4.81 -0.04 3.46
N MET A 40 -5.58 -0.98 3.99
CA MET A 40 -6.17 -2.08 3.22
C MET A 40 -7.59 -2.34 3.70
N SER A 41 -8.50 -2.57 2.77
CA SER A 41 -9.88 -2.97 3.03
C SER A 41 -10.31 -4.09 2.10
N THR A 42 -11.38 -4.80 2.47
CA THR A 42 -12.11 -5.65 1.54
C THR A 42 -12.70 -4.82 0.39
N GLU A 43 -13.14 -5.47 -0.69
CA GLU A 43 -13.80 -4.76 -1.81
C GLU A 43 -15.13 -4.10 -1.38
N GLU A 44 -15.76 -4.61 -0.32
CA GLU A 44 -16.96 -4.05 0.29
C GLU A 44 -16.67 -2.90 1.27
N GLY A 45 -15.39 -2.59 1.51
CA GLY A 45 -14.96 -1.46 2.35
C GLY A 45 -14.75 -1.78 3.82
N SER A 46 -14.75 -3.06 4.22
CA SER A 46 -14.39 -3.43 5.60
C SER A 46 -12.89 -3.27 5.81
N SER A 47 -12.48 -2.45 6.79
CA SER A 47 -11.07 -2.18 7.07
C SER A 47 -10.36 -3.43 7.58
N LEU A 48 -9.25 -3.79 6.93
CA LEU A 48 -8.35 -4.89 7.32
C LEU A 48 -7.06 -4.35 7.96
N ILE A 49 -6.50 -3.28 7.38
CA ILE A 49 -5.33 -2.57 7.89
C ILE A 49 -5.64 -1.08 7.87
N SER A 50 -5.47 -0.44 9.02
CA SER A 50 -5.66 1.00 9.19
C SER A 50 -4.37 1.61 9.71
N LEU A 51 -3.80 2.52 8.93
CA LEU A 51 -2.58 3.26 9.26
C LEU A 51 -1.35 2.37 9.54
N GLY A 52 -1.21 1.25 8.83
CA GLY A 52 -0.03 0.39 8.94
C GLY A 52 1.24 1.16 8.62
N THR A 53 2.30 1.00 9.43
CA THR A 53 3.55 1.76 9.24
C THR A 53 4.29 1.27 7.99
N ALA A 54 4.38 2.13 6.97
CA ALA A 54 5.13 1.87 5.75
C ALA A 54 6.50 2.57 5.78
N SER A 55 7.34 2.28 4.78
CA SER A 55 8.69 2.85 4.63
C SER A 55 8.87 3.49 3.27
N ILE A 56 9.67 4.57 3.21
CA ILE A 56 10.10 5.18 1.96
C ILE A 56 11.42 4.54 1.55
N ILE A 57 11.42 3.78 0.45
CA ILE A 57 12.61 3.10 -0.09
C ILE A 57 13.42 4.07 -0.95
N ASN A 58 12.74 4.91 -1.74
CA ASN A 58 13.40 5.94 -2.53
C ASN A 58 12.53 7.18 -2.64
N ALA A 59 12.88 8.23 -1.90
CA ALA A 59 12.12 9.47 -1.86
C ALA A 59 12.10 10.23 -3.19
N THR A 60 13.20 10.24 -3.96
CA THR A 60 13.24 10.99 -5.23
C THR A 60 12.48 10.29 -6.35
N LYS A 61 12.36 8.96 -6.28
CA LYS A 61 11.60 8.13 -7.22
C LYS A 61 10.20 7.75 -6.74
N GLY A 62 9.79 8.18 -5.55
CA GLY A 62 8.47 7.85 -4.99
C GLY A 62 8.27 6.37 -4.69
N ILE A 63 9.34 5.62 -4.38
CA ILE A 63 9.26 4.18 -4.10
C ILE A 63 9.04 3.99 -2.61
N VAL A 64 8.01 3.22 -2.27
CA VAL A 64 7.57 2.95 -0.91
C VAL A 64 7.33 1.46 -0.73
N SER A 65 7.42 0.99 0.51
CA SER A 65 7.12 -0.39 0.84
C SER A 65 6.29 -0.50 2.11
N TYR A 66 5.49 -1.56 2.21
CA TYR A 66 4.83 -1.95 3.45
C TYR A 66 5.26 -3.38 3.82
N PRO A 67 5.96 -3.57 4.96
CA PRO A 67 6.27 -4.89 5.48
C PRO A 67 5.04 -5.47 6.17
N TRP A 68 4.50 -6.54 5.61
CA TRP A 68 3.37 -7.27 6.20
C TRP A 68 3.68 -7.73 7.63
N GLN A 69 2.72 -7.54 8.51
CA GLN A 69 2.70 -8.04 9.88
C GLN A 69 1.89 -9.33 9.98
N THR A 70 2.10 -10.08 11.05
CA THR A 70 1.30 -11.27 11.35
C THR A 70 -0.17 -10.92 11.42
N GLY A 71 -0.98 -11.59 10.60
CA GLY A 71 -2.44 -11.41 10.54
C GLY A 71 -2.92 -10.48 9.43
N ASP A 72 -2.05 -9.63 8.86
CA ASP A 72 -2.41 -8.72 7.77
C ASP A 72 -2.98 -9.45 6.55
N THR A 73 -2.41 -10.62 6.25
CA THR A 73 -2.75 -11.46 5.10
C THR A 73 -3.69 -12.62 5.46
N SER A 74 -4.34 -12.59 6.62
CA SER A 74 -5.20 -13.69 7.08
C SER A 74 -6.52 -13.81 6.33
N ASN A 75 -7.02 -12.70 5.77
CA ASN A 75 -8.29 -12.64 5.04
C ASN A 75 -8.06 -12.90 3.54
N THR A 76 -8.51 -14.04 3.03
CA THR A 76 -8.36 -14.40 1.62
C THR A 76 -9.33 -13.63 0.73
N GLY A 77 -8.95 -13.39 -0.52
CA GLY A 77 -9.78 -12.66 -1.48
C GLY A 77 -9.03 -11.57 -2.22
N ILE A 78 -9.79 -10.69 -2.85
CA ILE A 78 -9.27 -9.46 -3.48
C ILE A 78 -9.55 -8.32 -2.51
N HIS A 79 -8.55 -7.47 -2.30
CA HIS A 79 -8.61 -6.33 -1.40
C HIS A 79 -8.16 -5.06 -2.11
N ASN A 80 -8.65 -3.92 -1.62
CA ASN A 80 -8.20 -2.61 -2.04
C ASN A 80 -7.15 -2.09 -1.06
N ALA A 81 -6.06 -1.55 -1.58
CA ALA A 81 -5.02 -0.96 -0.78
C ALA A 81 -4.56 0.40 -1.33
N GLU A 82 -4.03 1.20 -0.42
CA GLU A 82 -3.49 2.54 -0.71
C GLU A 82 -2.36 2.89 0.26
N PHE A 83 -1.49 3.79 -0.19
CA PHE A 83 -0.49 4.45 0.62
C PHE A 83 -0.92 5.89 0.88
N GLN A 84 -1.00 6.26 2.16
CA GLN A 84 -1.26 7.61 2.61
C GLN A 84 0.05 8.28 3.00
N VAL A 85 0.35 9.41 2.38
CA VAL A 85 1.53 10.23 2.67
C VAL A 85 1.10 11.44 3.45
N THR A 86 1.70 11.66 4.61
CA THR A 86 1.64 12.93 5.33
C THR A 86 2.90 13.72 5.02
N TYR A 87 2.74 14.97 4.62
CA TYR A 87 3.85 15.88 4.30
C TYR A 87 4.28 16.71 5.52
N THR A 88 5.48 17.29 5.46
CA THR A 88 6.02 18.15 6.54
C THR A 88 5.17 19.39 6.81
N ASN A 89 4.39 19.84 5.83
CA ASN A 89 3.43 20.94 5.98
C ASN A 89 2.06 20.51 6.53
N GLY A 90 1.90 19.23 6.90
CA GLY A 90 0.66 18.66 7.43
C GLY A 90 -0.37 18.26 6.37
N GLN A 91 -0.11 18.47 5.08
CA GLN A 91 -0.99 17.99 4.03
C GLN A 91 -0.93 16.46 3.91
N ILE A 92 -2.04 15.86 3.49
CA ILE A 92 -2.18 14.43 3.29
C ILE A 92 -2.54 14.17 1.83
N GLU A 93 -1.85 13.23 1.19
CA GLU A 93 -2.15 12.76 -0.17
C GLU A 93 -2.14 11.23 -0.18
N THR A 94 -3.13 10.64 -0.84
CA THR A 94 -3.32 9.18 -0.89
C THR A 94 -3.09 8.66 -2.30
N PHE A 95 -2.42 7.51 -2.39
CA PHE A 95 -2.01 6.89 -3.64
C PHE A 95 -2.42 5.41 -3.69
N PRO A 96 -2.94 4.92 -4.83
CA PRO A 96 -3.20 5.68 -6.06
C PRO A 96 -4.35 6.68 -5.89
N ASN A 97 -4.25 7.84 -6.54
CA ASN A 97 -5.29 8.88 -6.45
C ASN A 97 -6.48 8.65 -7.40
N SER A 98 -6.33 7.74 -8.36
CA SER A 98 -7.34 7.42 -9.38
C SER A 98 -7.94 6.02 -9.24
N GLY A 99 -7.66 5.32 -8.13
CA GLY A 99 -8.06 3.92 -7.91
C GLY A 99 -7.30 3.29 -6.75
N TYR A 100 -7.19 1.96 -6.75
CA TYR A 100 -6.56 1.21 -5.65
C TYR A 100 -5.49 0.26 -6.18
N ILE A 101 -4.53 -0.07 -5.31
CA ILE A 101 -3.70 -1.26 -5.49
C ILE A 101 -4.58 -2.46 -5.16
N LYS A 102 -4.61 -3.48 -6.03
CA LYS A 102 -5.32 -4.72 -5.74
C LYS A 102 -4.38 -5.69 -5.06
N VAL A 103 -4.72 -6.11 -3.85
CA VAL A 103 -3.98 -7.15 -3.10
C VAL A 103 -4.80 -8.43 -3.18
N ILE A 104 -4.23 -9.46 -3.80
CA ILE A 104 -4.88 -10.75 -4.01
C ILE A 104 -4.24 -11.75 -3.05
N ILE A 105 -4.98 -12.08 -2.00
CA ILE A 105 -4.57 -13.04 -0.98
C ILE A 105 -5.17 -14.40 -1.33
N ARG A 106 -4.32 -15.37 -1.63
CA ARG A 106 -4.72 -16.75 -1.95
C ARG A 106 -4.55 -17.65 -0.75
N GLU A 107 -5.51 -18.53 -0.51
CA GLU A 107 -5.42 -19.56 0.52
C GLU A 107 -4.08 -20.32 0.42
N GLU A 108 -3.44 -20.49 1.57
CA GLU A 108 -2.29 -21.37 1.74
C GLU A 108 -2.76 -22.84 1.79
N LEU A 109 -1.86 -23.79 1.54
CA LEU A 109 -2.23 -25.21 1.55
C LEU A 109 -1.75 -25.94 2.82
N GLY A 110 -0.98 -25.26 3.68
CA GLY A 110 -0.28 -25.83 4.84
C GLY A 110 1.23 -25.69 4.76
#